data_AF-A0A2V8CHL6-F1
#
_entry.id   AF-A0A2V8CHL6-F1
#
_cell.length_a   1.000
_cell.length_b   1.000
_cell.length_c   1.000
_cell.angle_alpha   90.00
_cell.angle_beta   90.00
_cell.angle_gamma   90.00
#
_symmetry.space_group_name_H-M   'P 1'
#
loop_
_entity.id
_entity.type
_entity.pdbx_description
1 polymer ?
#
loop_
_entity_poly.entity_id
_entity_poly.type
_entity_poly.pdbx_seq_one_letter_code
_entity_poly.pdbx_strand_id
1 'polypeptide(L)'
;MKTITYTLSPTAAVDLKSHVGQRVEVTGTEAGPPITAETDTTRTSTPTGTSGRTPKVETRTRTDIEARQLRVTAIKMLTADCRVP
;
A
#
# COMPACT_ATOMS: atom_id res chain seq x y z
N MET A 1 -8.15 5.33 -6.40
CA MET A 1 -7.44 4.07 -6.09
C MET A 1 -7.37 3.96 -4.58
N LYS A 2 -7.70 2.80 -4.00
CA LYS A 2 -7.63 2.60 -2.56
C LYS A 2 -6.43 1.71 -2.23
N THR A 3 -5.47 2.25 -1.49
CA THR A 3 -4.29 1.53 -1.04
C THR A 3 -4.50 1.14 0.42
N ILE A 4 -4.42 -0.16 0.73
CA ILE A 4 -4.51 -0.62 2.12
C ILE A 4 -3.11 -1.06 2.56
N THR A 5 -2.60 -0.44 3.62
CA THR A 5 -1.31 -0.74 4.22
C THR A 5 -1.54 -1.50 5.52
N TYR A 6 -0.92 -2.67 5.67
CA TYR A 6 -0.98 -3.43 6.92
C TYR A 6 0.33 -3.32 7.69
N THR A 7 0.23 -2.93 8.96
CA THR A 7 1.32 -3.04 9.93
C THR A 7 1.19 -4.36 10.69
N LEU A 8 2.18 -5.24 10.52
CA LEU A 8 2.18 -6.56 11.17
C LEU A 8 2.75 -6.44 12.59
N SER A 9 1.99 -6.91 13.57
CA SER A 9 2.41 -7.00 14.98
C SER A 9 2.39 -8.47 15.41
N PRO A 10 3.56 -9.12 15.60
CA PRO A 10 3.60 -10.52 15.98
C PRO A 10 3.16 -10.72 17.43
N THR A 11 2.52 -11.85 17.71
CA THR A 11 2.43 -12.37 19.08
C THR A 11 3.79 -12.94 19.53
N ALA A 12 3.98 -13.13 20.83
CA ALA A 12 5.27 -13.61 21.37
C ALA A 12 5.71 -14.98 20.83
N ALA A 13 4.78 -15.78 20.30
CA ALA A 13 5.06 -17.08 19.70
C ALA A 13 5.37 -17.03 18.19
N VAL A 14 5.33 -15.86 17.57
CA VAL A 14 5.48 -15.67 16.12
C VAL A 14 6.76 -14.89 15.83
N ASP A 15 7.67 -15.48 15.06
CA ASP A 15 8.87 -14.81 14.58
C ASP A 15 8.71 -14.36 13.12
N LEU A 16 8.44 -13.08 12.90
CA LEU A 16 8.42 -12.50 11.54
C LEU A 16 9.81 -12.20 10.99
N LYS A 17 10.83 -12.07 11.86
CA LYS A 17 12.16 -11.61 11.45
C LYS A 17 12.92 -12.68 10.68
N SER A 18 12.75 -13.95 11.04
CA SER A 18 13.36 -15.08 10.30
C SER A 18 12.78 -15.28 8.90
N HIS A 19 11.65 -14.64 8.57
CA HIS A 19 10.99 -14.74 7.27
C HIS A 19 11.18 -13.51 6.38
N VAL A 20 12.09 -12.59 6.73
CA VAL A 20 12.43 -11.45 5.88
C VAL A 20 12.99 -11.94 4.55
N GLY A 21 12.46 -11.40 3.44
CA GLY A 21 12.82 -11.79 2.08
C GLY A 21 12.14 -13.07 1.58
N GLN A 22 11.37 -13.75 2.42
CA GLN A 22 10.61 -14.94 2.05
C GLN A 22 9.15 -14.59 1.76
N ARG A 23 8.52 -15.37 0.87
CA ARG A 23 7.08 -15.28 0.67
C ARG A 23 6.38 -16.13 1.72
N VAL A 24 5.50 -15.51 2.49
CA VAL A 24 4.73 -16.18 3.55
C VAL A 24 3.27 -15.79 3.49
N GLU A 25 2.42 -16.70 3.94
CA GLU A 25 1.02 -16.45 4.27
C GLU A 25 0.95 -16.20 5.78
N VAL A 26 0.36 -15.07 6.18
CA VAL A 26 0.22 -14.70 7.60
C VAL A 26 -1.25 -14.77 8.00
N THR A 27 -1.52 -15.35 9.17
CA THR A 27 -2.85 -15.37 9.76
C THR A 27 -2.85 -14.54 11.03
N GLY A 28 -3.91 -13.74 11.21
CA GLY A 28 -4.03 -12.84 12.35
C GLY A 28 -5.38 -12.18 12.42
N THR A 29 -5.57 -11.38 13.47
CA THR A 29 -6.78 -10.58 13.69
C THR A 29 -6.45 -9.09 13.56
N GLU A 30 -7.35 -8.31 12.96
CA GLU A 30 -7.17 -6.85 12.93
C GLU A 30 -7.14 -6.28 14.34
N ALA A 31 -6.21 -5.36 14.58
CA ALA A 31 -6.04 -4.70 15.87
C ALA A 31 -6.47 -3.23 15.73
N GLY A 32 -7.59 -2.90 16.38
CA GLY A 32 -8.09 -1.53 16.44
C GLY A 32 -8.78 -1.03 15.16
N PRO A 33 -9.26 0.22 15.17
CA PRO A 33 -9.91 0.83 14.02
C PRO A 33 -8.89 1.19 12.92
N PRO A 34 -9.27 1.12 11.63
CA PRO A 34 -8.43 1.56 10.53
C PRO A 34 -8.16 3.06 10.61
N ILE A 35 -6.95 3.46 10.24
CA ILE A 35 -6.55 4.87 10.11
C ILE A 35 -6.60 5.23 8.63
N THR A 36 -7.52 6.10 8.23
CA THR A 36 -7.61 6.59 6.85
C THR A 36 -6.86 7.91 6.69
N ALA A 37 -6.04 7.99 5.65
CA ALA A 37 -5.37 9.19 5.19
C ALA A 37 -5.70 9.43 3.72
N GLU A 38 -6.03 10.66 3.36
CA GLU A 38 -6.27 11.05 1.97
C GLU A 38 -5.05 11.79 1.44
N THR A 39 -4.61 11.44 0.24
CA THR A 39 -3.58 12.21 -0.48
C THR A 39 -4.17 12.66 -1.80
N ASP A 40 -4.40 13.97 -1.91
CA ASP A 40 -4.74 14.63 -3.16
C ASP A 40 -3.46 15.09 -3.85
N THR A 41 -3.22 14.59 -5.06
CA THR A 41 -2.11 15.05 -5.91
C THR A 41 -2.67 15.78 -7.11
N THR A 42 -2.32 17.06 -7.24
CA THR A 42 -2.70 17.89 -8.39
C THR A 42 -1.53 17.95 -9.37
N ARG A 43 -1.75 17.53 -10.62
CA ARG A 43 -0.74 17.66 -11.68
C ARG A 43 -1.28 18.59 -12.76
N THR A 44 -0.56 19.67 -13.03
CA THR A 44 -0.90 20.62 -14.10
C THR A 44 0.03 20.37 -15.28
N SER A 45 -0.54 20.32 -16.49
CA SER A 45 0.22 20.30 -17.73
C SER A 45 -0.25 21.41 -18.66
N THR A 46 0.68 21.98 -19.42
CA THR A 46 0.41 22.95 -20.48
C THR A 46 0.73 22.31 -21.83
N PRO A 47 -0.20 21.53 -22.41
CA PRO A 47 -0.02 20.99 -23.74
C PRO A 47 0.01 22.10 -24.79
N THR A 48 0.88 21.98 -25.79
CA THR A 48 0.99 22.92 -26.91
C THR A 48 -0.16 22.69 -27.88
N GLY A 49 -1.08 23.65 -27.99
CA GLY A 49 -2.18 23.59 -28.95
C GLY A 49 -1.72 23.97 -30.36
N THR A 50 -2.15 23.22 -31.38
CA THR A 50 -1.85 23.46 -32.81
C THR A 50 -2.46 24.75 -33.38
N SER A 51 -3.30 25.45 -32.62
CA SER A 51 -4.06 26.65 -33.03
C SER A 51 -3.58 27.95 -32.38
N GLY A 52 -2.35 27.98 -31.83
CA GLY A 52 -1.75 29.21 -31.26
C GLY A 52 -2.27 29.63 -29.89
N ARG A 53 -3.17 28.84 -29.29
CA ARG A 53 -3.57 28.96 -27.87
C ARG A 53 -3.09 27.72 -27.12
N THR A 54 -2.39 27.92 -26.01
CA THR A 54 -1.94 26.84 -25.12
C THR A 54 -3.04 26.54 -24.10
N PRO A 55 -3.77 25.42 -24.20
CA PRO A 55 -4.72 25.04 -23.16
C PRO A 55 -3.99 24.67 -21.86
N LYS A 56 -4.57 25.05 -20.72
CA LYS A 56 -4.15 24.57 -19.40
C LYS A 56 -4.98 23.33 -19.05
N VAL A 57 -4.33 22.20 -18.81
CA VAL A 57 -4.99 20.96 -18.38
C VAL A 57 -4.63 20.70 -16.92
N GLU A 58 -5.65 20.50 -16.10
CA GLU A 58 -5.50 20.10 -14.69
C GLU A 58 -6.03 18.68 -14.54
N THR A 59 -5.20 17.78 -14.03
CA THR A 59 -5.61 16.43 -13.68
C THR A 59 -5.50 16.26 -12.18
N ARG A 60 -6.59 15.79 -11.57
CA ARG A 60 -6.67 15.48 -10.14
C ARG A 60 -6.67 13.97 -9.96
N THR A 61 -5.83 13.47 -9.07
CA THR A 61 -5.84 12.07 -8.67
C THR A 61 -5.99 12.00 -7.16
N ARG A 62 -7.08 11.36 -6.73
CA ARG A 62 -7.35 11.07 -5.32
C ARG A 62 -6.93 9.65 -5.00
N THR A 63 -6.08 9.51 -3.99
CA THR A 63 -5.66 8.22 -3.45
C THR A 63 -6.08 8.13 -2.00
N ASP A 64 -6.91 7.13 -1.70
CA ASP A 64 -7.34 6.84 -0.34
C ASP A 64 -6.38 5.80 0.24
N ILE A 65 -5.69 6.15 1.33
CA ILE A 65 -4.78 5.27 2.03
C ILE A 65 -5.45 4.82 3.32
N GLU A 66 -5.56 3.51 3.52
CA GLU A 66 -6.09 2.94 4.76
C GLU A 66 -4.99 2.12 5.44
N ALA A 67 -4.53 2.59 6.61
CA ALA A 67 -3.59 1.85 7.44
C ALA A 67 -4.35 0.99 8.45
N ARG A 68 -4.04 -0.31 8.47
CA ARG A 68 -4.60 -1.30 9.39
C ARG A 68 -3.49 -1.98 10.16
N GLN A 69 -3.74 -2.38 11.40
CA GLN A 69 -2.81 -3.21 12.15
C GLN A 69 -3.32 -4.65 12.16
N LEU A 70 -2.43 -5.62 11.92
CA LEU A 70 -2.75 -7.05 11.98
C LEU A 70 -1.93 -7.71 13.08
N ARG A 71 -2.61 -8.30 14.07
CA ARG A 71 -1.98 -9.09 15.12
C ARG A 71 -1.76 -10.52 14.61
N VAL A 72 -0.52 -10.86 14.32
CA VAL A 72 -0.15 -12.13 13.66
C VAL A 72 -0.07 -13.26 14.69
N THR A 73 -0.83 -14.32 14.43
CA THR A 73 -0.91 -15.54 15.26
C THR A 73 -0.27 -16.75 14.62
N ALA A 74 -0.15 -16.79 13.29
CA ALA A 74 0.52 -17.87 12.58
C ALA A 74 1.17 -17.39 11.28
N ILE A 75 2.22 -18.11 10.86
CA ILE A 75 2.91 -17.93 9.59
C ILE A 75 2.98 -19.28 8.90
N LYS A 76 2.68 -19.28 7.60
CA LYS A 76 2.82 -20.44 6.72
C LYS A 76 3.74 -20.08 5.57
N MET A 77 4.79 -20.87 5.38
CA MET A 77 5.74 -20.69 4.28
C MET A 77 5.06 -20.94 2.94
N LEU A 78 5.20 -19.99 2.01
CA LEU A 78 4.83 -20.18 0.62
C LEU A 78 6.11 -20.46 -0.16
N THR A 79 6.20 -21.62 -0.80
CA THR A 79 7.39 -22.10 -1.53
C THR A 79 7.56 -21.40 -2.88
N ALA A 80 7.57 -20.06 -2.90
CA ALA A 80 7.85 -19.29 -4.11
C ALA A 80 9.02 -18.34 -3.86
N ASP A 81 10.06 -18.48 -4.71
CA ASP A 81 11.21 -17.58 -4.76
C ASP A 81 10.75 -16.14 -5.03
N CYS A 82 11.08 -15.21 -4.14
CA CYS A 82 10.85 -13.79 -4.35
C CYS A 82 11.85 -13.24 -5.36
N ARG A 83 11.40 -12.90 -6.58
CA ARG A 83 12.07 -11.90 -7.42
C ARG A 83 11.28 -10.60 -7.37
N VAL A 84 11.90 -9.56 -6.81
CA VAL A 84 11.42 -8.18 -6.94
C VAL A 84 11.82 -7.72 -8.34
N PRO A 85 10.88 -7.30 -9.21
CA PRO A 85 11.21 -6.71 -10.51
C PRO A 85 11.87 -5.33 -10.37
#